data_AF-A0A165B5T3-F1
#
_entry.id   AF-A0A165B5T3-F1
#
_cell.length_a   1.000
_cell.length_b   1.000
_cell.length_c   1.000
_cell.angle_alpha   90.00
_cell.angle_beta   90.00
_cell.angle_gamma   90.00
#
_symmetry.space_group_name_H-M   'P 1'
#
loop_
_entity.id
_entity.type
_entity.pdbx_description
1 polymer ?
#
loop_
_entity_poly.entity_id
_entity_poly.type
_entity_poly.pdbx_seq_one_letter_code
_entity_poly.pdbx_strand_id
1 'polypeptide(L)'
;MRPLFLADYTAEGSSSAVEAVVKFAVTYNKDAHKELAVKHYAPRLYACESVIGGREMVVMERVHGKRMCDYPLNSLPSRVFEDINHALEILHSKKLVFGDLRDTNVMILDDDSDGRTKAQFIDFDWVGENGKAFYPALINTKLIGTEYDSDVRPRGLMRKKHDDSAVAYLRERYCTKEKGSVEVPV
;
A
#
# COMPACT_ATOMS: atom_id res chain seq x y z
N MET A 1 -17.52 5.41 5.40
CA MET A 1 -17.30 3.99 5.79
C MET A 1 -16.83 3.26 4.55
N ARG A 2 -15.64 2.64 4.55
CA ARG A 2 -15.18 1.75 3.47
C ARG A 2 -15.49 0.32 3.93
N PRO A 3 -16.63 -0.28 3.51
CA PRO A 3 -16.96 -1.61 3.97
C PRO A 3 -15.96 -2.61 3.38
N LEU A 4 -15.41 -3.44 4.25
CA LEU A 4 -14.46 -4.50 3.92
C LEU A 4 -15.01 -5.79 4.54
N PHE A 5 -15.14 -6.84 3.73
CA PHE A 5 -15.77 -8.09 4.13
C PHE A 5 -14.73 -9.20 4.08
N LEU A 6 -14.77 -10.11 5.07
CA LEU A 6 -14.06 -11.37 4.99
C LEU A 6 -14.97 -12.39 4.29
N ALA A 7 -14.39 -13.20 3.41
CA ALA A 7 -15.09 -14.23 2.66
C ALA A 7 -14.20 -15.44 2.44
N ASP A 8 -14.82 -16.60 2.25
CA ASP A 8 -14.16 -17.77 1.68
C ASP A 8 -14.33 -17.73 0.16
N TYR A 9 -13.21 -17.65 -0.57
CA TYR A 9 -13.19 -17.62 -2.02
C TYR A 9 -12.82 -19.00 -2.57
N THR A 10 -13.71 -19.56 -3.39
CA THR A 10 -13.47 -20.80 -4.13
C THR A 10 -13.39 -20.45 -5.61
N ALA A 11 -12.22 -20.63 -6.21
CA ALA A 11 -12.05 -20.45 -7.65
C ALA A 11 -12.91 -21.48 -8.41
N GLU A 12 -13.39 -21.12 -9.60
CA GLU A 12 -14.17 -22.03 -10.44
C GLU A 12 -13.36 -23.31 -10.73
N GLY A 13 -13.98 -24.47 -10.47
CA GLY A 13 -13.32 -25.78 -10.59
C GLY A 13 -12.40 -26.17 -9.42
N SER A 14 -12.23 -25.32 -8.40
CA SER A 14 -11.54 -25.68 -7.16
C SER A 14 -12.49 -26.34 -6.16
N SER A 15 -12.00 -27.32 -5.41
CA SER A 15 -12.68 -27.89 -4.24
C SER A 15 -12.21 -27.27 -2.91
N SER A 16 -11.13 -26.47 -2.93
CA SER A 16 -10.61 -25.75 -1.77
C SER A 16 -10.95 -24.26 -1.83
N ALA A 17 -11.40 -23.74 -0.70
CA ALA A 17 -11.58 -22.32 -0.48
C ALA A 17 -10.32 -21.70 0.13
N VAL A 18 -10.11 -20.40 -0.11
CA VAL A 18 -9.07 -19.59 0.52
C VAL A 18 -9.70 -18.35 1.16
N GLU A 19 -9.13 -17.88 2.27
CA GLU A 19 -9.60 -16.64 2.88
C GLU A 19 -9.31 -15.45 1.95
N ALA A 20 -10.35 -14.64 1.76
CA ALA A 20 -10.33 -13.48 0.90
C ALA A 20 -10.92 -12.26 1.60
N VAL A 21 -10.54 -11.11 1.08
CA VAL A 21 -11.09 -9.81 1.42
C VAL A 21 -11.87 -9.30 0.23
N VAL A 22 -13.12 -8.89 0.47
CA VAL A 22 -13.99 -8.26 -0.53
C VAL A 22 -14.17 -6.79 -0.18
N LYS A 23 -13.91 -5.92 -1.16
CA LYS A 23 -14.08 -4.47 -1.07
C LYS A 23 -14.93 -3.97 -2.23
N PHE A 24 -15.77 -2.97 -1.95
CA PHE A 24 -16.50 -2.24 -2.99
C PHE A 24 -15.96 -0.82 -3.12
N ALA A 25 -15.15 -0.58 -4.15
CA ALA A 25 -14.51 0.70 -4.41
C ALA A 25 -15.30 1.54 -5.44
N VAL A 26 -15.14 2.86 -5.42
CA VAL A 26 -15.72 3.74 -6.47
C VAL A 26 -14.80 3.78 -7.68
N THR A 27 -13.49 3.78 -7.44
CA THR A 27 -12.44 3.67 -8.44
C THR A 27 -11.44 2.64 -7.94
N TYR A 28 -10.86 1.85 -8.86
CA TYR A 28 -9.85 0.88 -8.49
C TYR A 28 -8.86 0.67 -9.63
N ASN A 29 -7.56 0.78 -9.35
CA ASN A 29 -6.54 0.52 -10.34
C ASN A 29 -6.13 -0.96 -10.32
N LYS A 30 -6.93 -1.79 -11.01
CA LYS A 30 -6.71 -3.25 -11.06
C LYS A 30 -5.36 -3.63 -11.67
N ASP A 31 -4.87 -2.85 -12.64
CA ASP A 31 -3.63 -3.16 -13.35
C ASP A 31 -2.42 -2.88 -12.43
N ALA A 32 -2.40 -1.75 -11.73
CA ALA A 32 -1.37 -1.46 -10.73
C ALA A 32 -1.32 -2.54 -9.63
N HIS A 33 -2.48 -2.97 -9.14
CA HIS A 33 -2.56 -4.06 -8.17
C HIS A 33 -1.97 -5.36 -8.72
N LYS A 34 -2.41 -5.80 -9.91
CA LYS A 34 -1.88 -7.03 -10.54
C LYS A 34 -0.36 -6.99 -10.73
N GLU A 35 0.17 -5.85 -11.17
CA GLU A 35 1.60 -5.66 -11.39
C GLU A 35 2.41 -5.83 -10.10
N LEU A 36 1.96 -5.23 -9.00
CA LEU A 36 2.62 -5.40 -7.70
C LEU A 36 2.41 -6.81 -7.12
N ALA A 37 1.23 -7.40 -7.32
CA ALA A 37 0.90 -8.73 -6.82
C ALA A 37 1.78 -9.82 -7.43
N VAL A 38 2.06 -9.76 -8.74
CA VAL A 38 2.97 -10.69 -9.44
C VAL A 38 4.41 -10.59 -8.91
N LYS A 39 4.78 -9.45 -8.32
CA LYS A 39 6.09 -9.24 -7.68
C LYS A 39 6.07 -9.40 -6.15
N HIS A 40 4.94 -9.86 -5.60
CA HIS A 40 4.71 -10.04 -4.16
C HIS A 40 4.74 -8.75 -3.33
N TYR A 41 4.59 -7.58 -3.95
CA TYR A 41 4.46 -6.27 -3.28
C TYR A 41 3.00 -5.86 -3.01
N ALA A 42 2.05 -6.73 -3.32
CA ALA A 42 0.63 -6.59 -3.01
C ALA A 42 0.02 -8.00 -2.81
N PRO A 43 -1.10 -8.14 -2.09
CA PRO A 43 -1.84 -9.39 -2.04
C PRO A 43 -2.24 -9.84 -3.45
N ARG A 44 -2.46 -11.14 -3.63
CA ARG A 44 -3.02 -11.63 -4.90
C ARG A 44 -4.41 -11.04 -5.13
N LEU A 45 -4.64 -10.48 -6.32
CA LEU A 45 -5.96 -10.07 -6.78
C LEU A 45 -6.69 -11.25 -7.44
N TYR A 46 -7.79 -11.70 -6.85
CA TYR A 46 -8.61 -12.80 -7.39
C TYR A 46 -9.57 -12.31 -8.48
N ALA A 47 -10.27 -11.21 -8.21
CA ALA A 47 -11.24 -10.63 -9.14
C ALA A 47 -11.35 -9.11 -8.94
N CYS A 48 -11.65 -8.39 -10.02
CA CYS A 48 -11.99 -6.97 -9.97
C CYS A 48 -13.00 -6.69 -11.08
N GLU A 49 -14.28 -6.64 -10.71
CA GLU A 49 -15.40 -6.56 -11.65
C GLU A 49 -16.30 -5.37 -11.33
N SER A 50 -16.78 -4.68 -12.37
CA SER A 50 -17.78 -3.64 -12.20
C SER A 50 -19.11 -4.24 -11.76
N VAL A 51 -19.73 -3.66 -10.74
CA VAL A 51 -21.04 -4.04 -10.22
C VAL A 51 -22.02 -2.87 -10.25
N ILE A 52 -23.30 -3.18 -10.05
CA ILE A 52 -24.39 -2.19 -10.06
C ILE A 52 -24.09 -1.07 -9.05
N GLY A 53 -24.38 0.17 -9.44
CA GLY A 53 -24.16 1.35 -8.62
C GLY A 53 -22.82 2.07 -8.85
N GLY A 54 -22.13 1.76 -9.96
CA GLY A 54 -20.89 2.45 -10.35
C GLY A 54 -19.75 2.13 -9.39
N ARG A 55 -19.63 0.86 -9.00
CA ARG A 55 -18.60 0.38 -8.07
C ARG A 55 -17.83 -0.77 -8.70
N GLU A 56 -16.61 -0.93 -8.24
CA GLU A 56 -15.77 -2.10 -8.51
C GLU A 56 -15.83 -3.04 -7.29
N MET A 57 -16.23 -4.29 -7.52
CA MET A 57 -16.07 -5.35 -6.55
C MET A 57 -14.67 -5.94 -6.70
N VAL A 58 -13.86 -5.77 -5.66
CA VAL A 58 -12.47 -6.22 -5.59
C VAL A 58 -12.41 -7.39 -4.61
N VAL A 59 -11.98 -8.55 -5.10
CA VAL A 59 -11.75 -9.76 -4.31
C VAL A 59 -10.25 -10.03 -4.31
N MET A 60 -9.62 -10.02 -3.15
CA MET A 60 -8.17 -10.17 -3.00
C MET A 60 -7.81 -11.09 -1.84
N GLU A 61 -6.58 -11.58 -1.82
CA GLU A 61 -6.02 -12.39 -0.76
C GLU A 61 -6.12 -11.69 0.60
N ARG A 62 -6.50 -12.46 1.62
CA ARG A 62 -6.40 -12.01 3.00
C ARG A 62 -4.94 -12.02 3.42
N VAL A 63 -4.41 -10.83 3.68
CA VAL A 63 -3.04 -10.68 4.20
C VAL A 63 -3.01 -11.00 5.70
N HIS A 64 -2.28 -12.05 6.07
CA HIS A 64 -2.01 -12.40 7.46
C HIS A 64 -0.78 -11.63 7.97
N GLY A 65 -0.99 -10.37 8.31
CA GLY A 65 0.05 -9.49 8.82
C GLY A 65 -0.56 -8.38 9.68
N LYS A 66 0.26 -7.42 10.06
CA LYS A 66 -0.19 -6.20 10.77
C LYS A 66 -0.02 -5.00 9.84
N ARG A 67 -0.85 -3.97 9.99
CA ARG A 67 -0.59 -2.72 9.27
C ARG A 67 0.63 -2.05 9.88
N MET A 68 1.37 -1.29 9.09
CA MET A 68 2.52 -0.52 9.60
C MET A 68 2.12 0.39 10.77
N CYS A 69 0.92 0.97 10.74
CA CYS A 69 0.40 1.82 11.84
C CYS A 69 0.26 1.08 13.18
N ASP A 70 0.20 -0.25 13.18
CA ASP A 70 0.06 -1.09 14.37
C ASP A 70 1.44 -1.43 15.01
N TYR A 71 2.55 -1.04 14.38
CA TYR A 71 3.90 -1.20 14.93
C TYR A 71 4.34 0.01 15.76
N PRO A 72 5.19 -0.19 16.79
CA PRO A 72 5.85 0.90 17.47
C PRO A 72 6.71 1.74 16.53
N LEU A 73 6.91 3.02 16.85
CA LEU A 73 7.85 3.88 16.13
C LEU A 73 9.28 3.32 16.24
N ASN A 74 10.11 3.55 15.21
CA ASN A 74 11.49 3.07 15.13
C ASN A 74 11.67 1.55 15.38
N SER A 75 10.74 0.71 14.91
CA SER A 75 10.77 -0.74 15.15
C SER A 75 10.87 -1.61 13.90
N LEU A 76 10.73 -1.03 12.71
CA LEU A 76 10.72 -1.77 11.45
C LEU A 76 12.11 -1.74 10.80
N PRO A 77 12.62 -2.88 10.29
CA PRO A 77 13.93 -2.95 9.66
C PRO A 77 13.97 -2.19 8.33
N SER A 78 15.16 -1.70 7.93
CA SER A 78 15.38 -0.94 6.69
C SER A 78 14.82 -1.61 5.43
N ARG A 79 14.87 -2.96 5.38
CA ARG A 79 14.28 -3.79 4.33
C ARG A 79 12.81 -3.49 4.04
N VAL A 80 11.99 -3.21 5.06
CA VAL A 80 10.58 -2.86 4.85
C VAL A 80 10.46 -1.66 3.90
N PHE A 81 11.34 -0.68 4.05
CA PHE A 81 11.35 0.51 3.20
C PHE A 81 12.02 0.28 1.85
N GLU A 82 12.88 -0.72 1.72
CA GLU A 82 13.38 -1.21 0.43
C GLU A 82 12.24 -1.85 -0.37
N ASP A 83 11.40 -2.67 0.25
CA ASP A 83 10.22 -3.26 -0.40
C ASP A 83 9.24 -2.16 -0.86
N ILE A 84 8.98 -1.16 -0.01
CA ILE A 84 8.14 0.00 -0.36
C ILE A 84 8.73 0.76 -1.55
N ASN A 85 10.04 1.01 -1.57
CA ASN A 85 10.71 1.68 -2.68
C ASN A 85 10.61 0.89 -3.98
N HIS A 86 10.90 -0.42 -3.95
CA HIS A 86 10.79 -1.27 -5.14
C HIS A 86 9.36 -1.32 -5.69
N ALA A 87 8.34 -1.37 -4.83
CA ALA A 87 6.95 -1.29 -5.22
C ALA A 87 6.63 0.04 -5.95
N LEU A 88 7.11 1.16 -5.43
CA LEU A 88 6.93 2.47 -6.07
C LEU A 88 7.70 2.58 -7.37
N GLU A 89 8.93 2.08 -7.45
CA GLU A 89 9.74 2.08 -8.67
C GLU A 89 9.00 1.36 -9.82
N ILE A 90 8.35 0.22 -9.52
CA ILE A 90 7.52 -0.50 -10.49
C ILE A 90 6.38 0.40 -10.99
N LEU A 91 5.62 1.03 -10.10
CA LEU A 91 4.51 1.92 -10.48
C LEU A 91 5.01 3.14 -11.26
N HIS A 92 6.06 3.78 -10.77
CA HIS A 92 6.64 4.98 -11.36
C HIS A 92 7.22 4.71 -12.75
N SER A 93 7.80 3.53 -12.99
CA SER A 93 8.27 3.11 -14.32
C SER A 93 7.13 3.10 -15.35
N LYS A 94 5.90 2.80 -14.91
CA LYS A 94 4.66 2.84 -15.70
C LYS A 94 3.95 4.19 -15.65
N LYS A 95 4.61 5.23 -15.13
CA LYS A 95 4.05 6.58 -14.93
C LYS A 95 2.85 6.60 -13.98
N LEU A 96 2.72 5.64 -13.08
CA LEU A 96 1.69 5.61 -12.05
C LEU A 96 2.23 6.20 -10.75
N VAL A 97 1.33 6.80 -9.97
CA VAL A 97 1.57 7.34 -8.62
C VAL A 97 0.60 6.59 -7.70
N PHE A 98 1.08 6.05 -6.58
CA PHE A 98 0.22 5.32 -5.65
C PHE A 98 -0.77 6.27 -4.96
N GLY A 99 -0.27 7.44 -4.54
CA GLY A 99 -1.06 8.59 -4.11
C GLY A 99 -1.51 8.54 -2.67
N ASP A 100 -1.99 7.39 -2.19
CA ASP A 100 -2.44 7.20 -0.81
C ASP A 100 -1.46 6.35 0.01
N LEU A 101 -0.15 6.55 -0.17
CA LEU A 101 0.85 5.80 0.58
C LEU A 101 0.87 6.27 2.04
N ARG A 102 0.22 5.51 2.92
CA ARG A 102 0.13 5.76 4.36
C ARG A 102 0.39 4.47 5.11
N ASP A 103 0.77 4.59 6.38
CA ASP A 103 1.02 3.45 7.27
C ASP A 103 -0.19 2.49 7.41
N THR A 104 -1.40 3.01 7.23
CA THR A 104 -2.66 2.25 7.19
C THR A 104 -2.85 1.43 5.90
N ASN A 105 -2.15 1.77 4.83
CA ASN A 105 -2.22 1.13 3.51
C ASN A 105 -0.97 0.27 3.20
N VAL A 106 -0.13 0.03 4.21
CA VAL A 106 1.02 -0.89 4.13
C VAL A 106 0.84 -2.03 5.13
N MET A 107 0.80 -3.25 4.63
CA MET A 107 0.81 -4.47 5.43
C MET A 107 2.24 -4.95 5.62
N ILE A 108 2.57 -5.33 6.85
CA ILE A 108 3.84 -5.93 7.24
C ILE A 108 3.59 -7.40 7.54
N LEU A 109 4.30 -8.26 6.81
CA LEU A 109 4.22 -9.71 6.93
C LEU A 109 5.55 -10.20 7.50
N ASP A 110 5.50 -11.02 8.54
CA ASP A 110 6.66 -11.77 8.97
C ASP A 110 6.67 -13.07 8.15
N ASP A 111 7.66 -13.23 7.27
CA ASP A 111 7.78 -14.45 6.46
C ASP A 111 8.32 -15.58 7.34
N ASP A 112 7.45 -16.52 7.72
CA ASP A 112 7.78 -17.65 8.57
C ASP A 112 8.85 -18.59 7.97
N SER A 113 9.08 -18.53 6.65
CA SER A 113 9.97 -19.46 5.95
C SER A 113 11.43 -19.01 5.89
N ASP A 114 11.68 -17.70 5.81
CA ASP A 114 13.03 -17.11 5.74
C ASP A 114 13.31 -16.09 6.85
N GLY A 115 12.37 -15.93 7.78
CA GLY A 115 12.45 -15.03 8.94
C GLY A 115 12.46 -13.55 8.55
N ARG A 116 12.08 -13.20 7.32
CA ARG A 116 12.20 -11.83 6.85
C ARG A 116 10.87 -11.11 6.82
N THR A 117 10.86 -9.92 7.39
CA THR A 117 9.75 -8.98 7.31
C THR A 117 9.60 -8.43 5.87
N LYS A 118 8.39 -8.47 5.31
CA LYS A 118 8.04 -7.96 3.97
C LYS A 118 6.98 -6.87 4.06
N ALA A 119 7.05 -5.90 3.15
CA ALA A 119 6.01 -4.88 2.99
C ALA A 119 5.14 -5.17 1.75
N GLN A 120 3.82 -5.04 1.91
CA GLN A 120 2.85 -5.09 0.81
C GLN A 120 1.93 -3.88 0.82
N PHE A 121 1.64 -3.34 -0.36
CA PHE A 121 0.64 -2.29 -0.53
C PHE A 121 -0.76 -2.88 -0.60
N ILE A 122 -1.69 -2.18 0.04
CA ILE A 122 -3.14 -2.43 -0.07
C ILE A 122 -3.83 -1.12 -0.43
N ASP A 123 -5.10 -1.19 -0.85
CA ASP A 123 -5.93 -0.03 -1.20
C ASP A 123 -5.44 0.77 -2.43
N PHE A 124 -5.68 0.19 -3.61
CA PHE A 124 -5.31 0.76 -4.91
C PHE A 124 -6.36 1.74 -5.49
N ASP A 125 -7.23 2.31 -4.66
CA ASP A 125 -8.35 3.12 -5.12
C ASP A 125 -7.91 4.42 -5.82
N TRP A 126 -6.76 4.96 -5.40
CA TRP A 126 -6.27 6.29 -5.80
C TRP A 126 -5.18 6.23 -6.86
N VAL A 127 -4.62 5.04 -7.15
CA VAL A 127 -3.48 4.94 -8.05
C VAL A 127 -3.84 5.50 -9.43
N GLY A 128 -3.03 6.44 -9.90
CA GLY A 128 -3.32 7.19 -11.11
C GLY A 128 -2.09 7.68 -11.84
N GLU A 129 -2.27 8.17 -13.07
CA GLU A 129 -1.16 8.61 -13.91
C GLU A 129 -0.51 9.91 -13.38
N ASN A 130 0.82 9.91 -13.29
CA ASN A 130 1.63 11.02 -12.85
C ASN A 130 1.36 12.28 -13.68
N GLY A 131 0.99 13.36 -13.01
CA GLY A 131 0.70 14.65 -13.63
C GLY A 131 -0.63 14.71 -14.38
N LYS A 132 -1.48 13.67 -14.30
CA LYS A 132 -2.81 13.65 -14.94
C LYS A 132 -3.94 13.25 -14.00
N ALA A 133 -3.70 12.30 -13.11
CA ALA A 133 -4.68 11.91 -12.10
C ALA A 133 -4.81 12.99 -11.02
N PHE A 134 -5.97 13.03 -10.38
CA PHE A 134 -6.29 14.02 -9.35
C PHE A 134 -6.67 13.32 -8.05
N TYR A 135 -6.27 13.93 -6.93
CA TYR A 135 -6.78 13.52 -5.62
C TYR A 135 -8.29 13.73 -5.51
N PRO A 136 -9.00 12.90 -4.72
CA PRO A 136 -10.41 13.12 -4.43
C PRO A 136 -10.66 14.49 -3.81
N ALA A 137 -11.85 15.04 -4.07
CA ALA A 137 -12.29 16.29 -3.46
C ALA A 137 -12.41 16.21 -1.92
N LEU A 138 -12.56 15.00 -1.38
CA LEU A 138 -12.73 14.72 0.04
C LEU A 138 -11.46 14.14 0.69
N ILE A 139 -10.28 14.38 0.11
CA ILE A 139 -9.01 14.01 0.75
C ILE A 139 -8.91 14.63 2.15
N ASN A 140 -8.34 13.89 3.09
CA ASN A 140 -8.19 14.35 4.47
C ASN A 140 -7.12 15.44 4.55
N THR A 141 -7.55 16.70 4.54
CA THR A 141 -6.63 17.85 4.53
C THR A 141 -5.83 18.00 5.82
N LYS A 142 -6.22 17.34 6.92
CA LYS A 142 -5.45 17.36 8.18
C LYS A 142 -4.11 16.61 8.08
N LEU A 143 -3.96 15.77 7.07
CA LEU A 143 -2.74 14.99 6.83
C LEU A 143 -1.77 15.69 5.86
N ILE A 144 -2.16 16.81 5.25
CA ILE A 144 -1.31 17.59 4.34
C ILE A 144 -0.18 18.25 5.14
N GLY A 145 1.06 18.06 4.68
CA GLY A 145 2.26 18.52 5.38
C GLY A 145 2.67 17.63 6.55
N THR A 146 1.98 16.50 6.76
CA THR A 146 2.39 15.44 7.70
C THR A 146 2.57 14.12 6.94
N GLU A 147 1.52 13.31 6.83
CA GLU A 147 1.57 12.03 6.10
C GLU A 147 1.51 12.22 4.57
N TYR A 148 0.88 13.30 4.10
CA TYR A 148 0.90 13.70 2.69
C TYR A 148 1.88 14.83 2.45
N ASP A 149 2.44 14.89 1.24
CA ASP A 149 3.27 16.02 0.82
C ASP A 149 2.51 17.35 1.00
N SER A 150 3.26 18.38 1.39
CA SER A 150 2.80 19.76 1.58
C SER A 150 2.03 20.36 0.39
N ASP A 151 2.28 19.91 -0.84
CA ASP A 151 1.61 20.41 -2.05
C ASP A 151 0.38 19.59 -2.48
N VAL A 152 0.07 18.50 -1.76
CA VAL A 152 -1.19 17.76 -1.93
C VAL A 152 -2.36 18.65 -1.57
N ARG A 153 -3.43 18.58 -2.37
CA ARG A 153 -4.67 19.34 -2.14
C ARG A 153 -5.88 18.64 -2.75
N PRO A 154 -7.11 18.93 -2.29
CA PRO A 154 -8.32 18.45 -2.94
C PRO A 154 -8.34 18.79 -4.43
N ARG A 155 -8.63 17.80 -5.29
CA ARG A 155 -8.55 17.93 -6.76
C ARG A 155 -7.19 18.44 -7.27
N GLY A 156 -6.12 18.25 -6.49
CA GLY A 156 -4.75 18.49 -6.91
C GLY A 156 -4.23 17.37 -7.78
N LEU A 157 -3.32 17.70 -8.70
CA LEU A 157 -2.65 16.71 -9.55
C LEU A 157 -1.77 15.79 -8.71
N MET A 158 -1.84 14.50 -8.95
CA MET A 158 -0.95 13.50 -8.35
C MET A 158 0.42 13.54 -9.02
N ARG A 159 1.48 13.46 -8.22
CA ARG A 159 2.88 13.47 -8.69
C ARG A 159 3.67 12.40 -7.97
N LYS A 160 4.66 11.81 -8.64
CA LYS A 160 5.59 10.83 -8.04
C LYS A 160 6.22 11.31 -6.73
N LYS A 161 6.58 12.60 -6.68
CA LYS A 161 7.07 13.28 -5.47
C LYS A 161 6.19 13.04 -4.23
N HIS A 162 4.88 12.91 -4.40
CA HIS A 162 3.98 12.67 -3.28
C HIS A 162 4.19 11.28 -2.66
N ASP A 163 4.48 10.27 -3.49
CA ASP A 163 4.88 8.94 -3.00
C ASP A 163 6.26 9.02 -2.34
N ASP A 164 7.21 9.73 -2.95
CA ASP A 164 8.57 9.87 -2.42
C ASP A 164 8.58 10.52 -1.02
N SER A 165 7.80 11.60 -0.85
CA SER A 165 7.62 12.28 0.43
C SER A 165 6.94 11.39 1.46
N ALA A 166 5.97 10.57 1.04
CA ALA A 166 5.32 9.61 1.92
C ALA A 166 6.28 8.51 2.39
N VAL A 167 7.15 7.97 1.51
CA VAL A 167 8.18 7.01 1.96
C VAL A 167 9.15 7.65 2.93
N ALA A 168 9.61 8.87 2.66
CA ALA A 168 10.51 9.59 3.55
C ALA A 168 9.90 9.74 4.95
N TYR A 169 8.63 10.15 5.03
CA TYR A 169 7.87 10.23 6.27
C TYR A 169 7.77 8.88 7.00
N LEU A 170 7.37 7.81 6.29
CA LEU A 170 7.24 6.48 6.88
C LEU A 170 8.59 5.96 7.40
N ARG A 171 9.67 6.17 6.63
CA ARG A 171 11.03 5.76 7.00
C ARG A 171 11.51 6.50 8.24
N GLU A 172 11.35 7.81 8.31
CA GLU A 172 11.70 8.59 9.51
C GLU A 172 10.93 8.12 10.76
N ARG A 173 9.66 7.77 10.58
CA ARG A 173 8.75 7.43 11.67
C ARG A 173 8.94 6.00 12.20
N TYR A 174 9.16 5.04 11.32
CA TYR A 174 9.11 3.61 11.66
C TYR A 174 10.44 2.88 11.52
N CYS A 175 11.41 3.38 10.74
CA CYS A 175 12.67 2.67 10.53
C CYS A 175 13.50 2.62 11.82
N THR A 176 13.98 1.44 12.16
CA THR A 176 14.93 1.28 13.27
C THR A 176 16.18 2.11 12.96
N LYS A 177 16.55 2.98 13.90
CA LYS A 177 17.81 3.73 13.81
C LYS A 177 18.94 2.77 14.19
N GLU A 178 19.91 2.58 13.32
CA GLU A 178 21.12 1.85 13.67
C GLU A 178 21.75 2.54 14.89
N LYS A 179 22.01 1.79 15.96
CA LYS A 179 22.80 2.31 17.07
C LYS A 179 24.19 2.58 16.51
N GLY A 180 24.57 3.86 16.42
CA GLY A 180 25.94 4.24 16.11
C GLY A 180 26.88 3.42 16.99
N SER A 181 27.86 2.78 16.36
CA SER A 181 28.98 2.14 17.02
C SER A 181 29.55 3.11 18.05
N VAL A 182 29.40 2.77 19.33
CA VAL A 182 30.09 3.47 20.40
C VAL A 182 31.57 3.22 20.16
N GLU A 183 32.29 4.22 19.64
CA GLU A 183 33.74 4.23 19.70
C GLU A 183 34.13 4.13 21.17
N VAL A 184 34.65 2.96 21.56
CA VAL A 184 35.31 2.78 22.85
C VAL A 184 36.63 3.54 22.74
N PRO A 185 36.85 4.61 23.51
CA PRO A 185 38.15 5.26 23.52
C PRO A 185 39.16 4.28 24.11
N VAL A 186 40.26 4.07 23.40
CA VAL A 186 41.44 3.33 23.86
C VAL A 186 42.15 4.13 24.94
#